data_AF-A0A3D4JH38-F1
#
_entry.id   AF-A0A3D4JH38-F1
#
_cell.length_a   1.000
_cell.length_b   1.000
_cell.length_c   1.000
_cell.angle_alpha   90.00
_cell.angle_beta   90.00
_cell.angle_gamma   90.00
#
_symmetry.space_group_name_H-M   'P 1'
#
loop_
_entity.id
_entity.type
_entity.pdbx_description
1 polymer ?
#
loop_
_entity_poly.entity_id
_entity_poly.type
_entity_poly.pdbx_seq_one_letter_code
_entity_poly.pdbx_strand_id
1 'polypeptide(L)'
;MLFIGYDFFTMNKTLKKFITLLSIFSFITYLISSCGIADCVWSGYTVAWVDTNRNGVLDSDEKPLQGVSVYVDDVKNKYIDVAYPVETDDDGEAYAHVSLAGCPNVDFEIYVDVPEGYELTTQPRIRVSKDFFGTLDTETVYYFGFVANQ
;
A
#
# COMPACT_ATOMS: atom_id res chain seq x y z
N MET A 1 -5.90 51.29 -11.24
CA MET A 1 -7.06 51.95 -10.59
C MET A 1 -8.25 51.83 -11.53
N LEU A 2 -9.21 50.96 -11.18
CA LEU A 2 -10.63 51.03 -11.57
C LEU A 2 -11.32 49.84 -10.86
N PHE A 3 -11.71 50.07 -9.61
CA PHE A 3 -12.60 49.19 -8.87
C PHE A 3 -14.01 49.43 -9.40
N ILE A 4 -14.54 48.53 -10.22
CA ILE A 4 -15.99 48.47 -10.46
C ILE A 4 -16.57 47.60 -9.34
N GLY A 5 -16.74 48.21 -8.17
CA GLY A 5 -17.45 47.62 -7.05
C GLY A 5 -18.94 47.65 -7.34
N TYR A 6 -19.48 46.60 -7.96
CA TYR A 6 -20.91 46.33 -7.86
C TYR A 6 -21.18 45.92 -6.42
N ASP A 7 -21.88 46.77 -5.66
CA ASP A 7 -22.27 46.44 -4.29
C ASP A 7 -23.08 45.14 -4.33
N PHE A 8 -22.51 44.04 -3.82
CA PHE A 8 -23.18 42.75 -3.68
C PHE A 8 -24.56 42.93 -3.05
N PHE A 9 -24.73 43.91 -2.16
CA PHE A 9 -25.98 44.25 -1.48
C PHE A 9 -27.07 44.85 -2.39
N THR A 10 -26.73 45.49 -3.51
CA THR A 10 -27.72 46.09 -4.44
C THR A 10 -28.22 45.12 -5.51
N MET A 11 -27.61 43.94 -5.63
CA MET A 11 -27.92 42.96 -6.68
C MET A 11 -29.28 42.25 -6.49
N ASN A 12 -29.87 41.82 -7.61
CA ASN A 12 -31.10 41.01 -7.63
C ASN A 12 -30.90 39.71 -6.82
N LYS A 13 -31.91 39.30 -6.04
CA LYS A 13 -31.91 38.05 -5.23
C LYS A 13 -31.51 36.82 -6.05
N THR A 14 -31.96 36.70 -7.30
CA THR A 14 -31.63 35.56 -8.18
C THR A 14 -30.15 35.57 -8.55
N LEU A 15 -29.61 36.74 -8.88
CA LEU A 15 -28.22 36.90 -9.28
C LEU A 15 -27.26 36.74 -8.09
N LYS A 16 -27.65 37.22 -6.90
CA LYS A 16 -26.93 36.96 -5.64
C LYS A 16 -26.81 35.48 -5.36
N LYS A 17 -27.93 34.73 -5.45
CA LYS A 17 -27.93 33.26 -5.27
C LYS A 17 -26.98 32.58 -6.23
N PHE A 18 -26.98 32.98 -7.50
CA PHE A 18 -26.10 32.41 -8.52
C PHE A 18 -24.63 32.66 -8.22
N ILE A 19 -24.25 33.89 -7.87
CA ILE A 19 -22.87 34.23 -7.50
C ILE A 19 -22.44 33.52 -6.22
N THR A 20 -23.29 33.46 -5.19
CA THR A 20 -22.97 32.71 -3.97
C THR A 20 -22.78 31.22 -4.26
N LEU A 21 -23.60 30.64 -5.16
CA LEU A 21 -23.49 29.22 -5.54
C LEU A 21 -22.20 28.95 -6.31
N LEU A 22 -21.81 29.84 -7.23
CA LEU A 22 -20.55 29.77 -7.96
C LEU A 22 -19.33 29.90 -7.05
N SER A 23 -19.36 30.83 -6.09
CA SER A 23 -18.28 31.00 -5.11
C SER A 23 -18.18 29.81 -4.17
N ILE A 24 -19.30 29.23 -3.74
CA ILE A 24 -19.33 28.01 -2.93
C ILE A 24 -18.81 26.82 -3.75
N PHE A 25 -19.23 26.67 -5.01
CA PHE A 25 -18.72 25.61 -5.89
C PHE A 25 -17.22 25.73 -6.10
N SER A 26 -16.72 26.93 -6.41
CA SER A 26 -15.28 27.19 -6.56
C SER A 26 -14.51 26.90 -5.27
N PHE A 27 -15.02 27.33 -4.11
CA PHE A 27 -14.41 27.04 -2.81
C PHE A 27 -14.46 25.55 -2.45
N ILE A 28 -15.57 24.87 -2.73
CA ILE A 28 -15.70 23.41 -2.56
C ILE A 28 -14.71 22.69 -3.48
N THR A 29 -14.57 23.08 -4.76
CA THR A 29 -13.59 22.46 -5.66
C THR A 29 -12.15 22.74 -5.23
N TYR A 30 -11.86 23.91 -4.66
CA TYR A 30 -10.56 24.24 -4.10
C TYR A 30 -10.27 23.41 -2.84
N LEU A 31 -11.27 23.26 -1.95
CA LEU A 31 -11.17 22.41 -0.77
C LEU A 31 -10.96 20.93 -1.15
N ILE A 32 -11.74 20.42 -2.11
CA ILE A 32 -11.58 19.06 -2.64
C ILE A 32 -10.23 18.92 -3.34
N SER A 33 -9.72 19.94 -4.03
CA SER A 33 -8.39 19.91 -4.64
C SER A 33 -7.25 19.99 -3.61
N SER A 34 -7.51 20.53 -2.41
CA SER A 34 -6.56 20.57 -1.30
C SER A 34 -6.61 19.30 -0.42
N CYS A 35 -7.71 18.54 -0.51
CA CYS A 35 -7.76 17.13 -0.16
C CYS A 35 -7.18 16.37 -1.36
N GLY A 36 -5.86 16.44 -1.50
CA GLY A 36 -5.16 15.85 -2.64
C GLY A 36 -5.65 14.42 -2.89
N ILE A 37 -5.96 14.13 -4.16
CA ILE A 37 -5.71 12.86 -4.85
C ILE A 37 -5.90 11.61 -3.99
N ALA A 38 -6.95 10.81 -4.26
CA ALA A 38 -7.19 9.49 -3.68
C ALA A 38 -5.88 8.84 -3.20
N ASP A 39 -5.69 8.75 -1.89
CA ASP A 39 -4.52 8.09 -1.34
C ASP A 39 -4.69 6.61 -1.65
N CYS A 40 -3.85 6.10 -2.56
CA CYS A 40 -3.78 4.68 -2.82
C CYS A 40 -3.03 4.00 -1.68
N VAL A 41 -3.37 2.75 -1.44
CA VAL A 41 -2.63 1.90 -0.51
C VAL A 41 -2.24 0.66 -1.30
N TRP A 42 -0.97 0.31 -1.25
CA TRP A 42 -0.56 -1.05 -1.59
C TRP A 42 -0.64 -1.89 -0.33
N SER A 43 -1.13 -3.12 -0.48
CA SER A 43 -1.20 -4.11 0.58
C SER A 43 -0.69 -5.46 0.08
N GLY A 44 -0.12 -6.23 0.99
CA GLY A 44 0.46 -7.54 0.73
C GLY A 44 0.34 -8.44 1.94
N TYR A 45 -0.02 -9.70 1.71
CA TYR A 45 -0.04 -10.74 2.73
C TYR A 45 1.18 -11.62 2.57
N THR A 46 1.77 -12.04 3.67
CA THR A 46 2.93 -12.94 3.69
C THR A 46 2.59 -14.16 4.53
N VAL A 47 2.96 -15.33 4.05
CA VAL A 47 2.83 -16.60 4.76
C VAL A 47 4.22 -17.21 4.91
N ALA A 48 4.61 -17.49 6.14
CA ALA A 48 5.82 -18.22 6.48
C ALA A 48 5.47 -19.58 7.08
N TRP A 49 6.18 -20.62 6.66
CA TRP A 49 5.96 -21.98 7.15
C TRP A 49 7.26 -22.77 7.27
N VAL A 50 7.19 -23.85 8.03
CA VAL A 50 8.24 -24.85 8.17
C VAL A 50 8.12 -25.84 7.00
N ASP A 51 8.90 -25.61 5.95
CA ASP A 51 9.07 -26.48 4.79
C ASP A 51 9.91 -27.70 5.18
N THR A 52 9.22 -28.73 5.67
CA THR A 52 9.85 -29.94 6.22
C THR A 52 10.45 -30.82 5.14
N ASN A 53 9.93 -30.75 3.91
CA ASN A 53 10.34 -31.61 2.81
C ASN A 53 11.26 -30.88 1.79
N ARG A 54 11.52 -29.58 1.99
CA ARG A 54 12.41 -28.71 1.22
C ARG A 54 11.95 -28.50 -0.24
N ASN A 55 10.66 -28.58 -0.52
CA ASN A 55 10.14 -28.47 -1.89
C ASN A 55 9.78 -27.03 -2.30
N GLY A 56 9.78 -26.08 -1.35
CA GLY A 56 9.41 -24.68 -1.58
C GLY A 56 7.92 -24.45 -1.84
N VAL A 57 7.06 -25.41 -1.49
CA VAL A 57 5.60 -25.38 -1.64
C VAL A 57 4.99 -25.60 -0.26
N LEU A 58 3.98 -24.81 0.08
CA LEU A 58 3.24 -25.02 1.33
C LEU A 58 2.34 -26.26 1.20
N ASP A 59 2.74 -27.35 1.85
CA ASP A 59 1.94 -28.58 1.96
C ASP A 59 1.01 -28.54 3.19
N SER A 60 -0.08 -29.32 3.16
CA SER A 60 -1.14 -29.26 4.18
C SER A 60 -0.72 -29.72 5.59
N ASP A 61 0.37 -30.48 5.69
CA ASP A 61 0.94 -30.99 6.94
C ASP A 61 2.07 -30.12 7.49
N GLU A 62 2.47 -29.08 6.75
CA GLU A 62 3.52 -28.16 7.14
C GLU A 62 2.99 -27.07 8.07
N LYS A 63 3.80 -26.73 9.06
CA LYS A 63 3.37 -25.87 10.17
C LYS A 63 3.67 -24.41 9.87
N PRO A 64 2.82 -23.48 10.32
CA PRO A 64 3.15 -22.05 10.24
C PRO A 64 4.41 -21.72 11.04
N LEU A 65 5.11 -20.67 10.60
CA LEU A 65 6.29 -20.14 11.28
C LEU A 65 6.06 -18.71 11.74
N GLN A 66 5.92 -18.53 13.05
CA GLN A 66 5.76 -17.24 13.71
C GLN A 66 7.08 -16.47 13.83
N GLY A 67 7.00 -15.14 13.88
CA GLY A 67 8.10 -14.25 14.24
C GLY A 67 9.07 -13.96 13.10
N VAL A 68 8.67 -14.26 11.87
CA VAL A 68 9.45 -13.93 10.67
C VAL A 68 9.21 -12.46 10.32
N SER A 69 10.27 -11.65 10.36
CA SER A 69 10.20 -10.24 9.98
C SER A 69 10.06 -10.07 8.46
N VAL A 70 9.10 -9.26 8.04
CA VAL A 70 8.77 -8.96 6.64
C VAL A 70 9.09 -7.51 6.32
N TYR A 71 9.72 -7.32 5.17
CA TYR A 71 10.18 -6.03 4.67
C TYR A 71 9.71 -5.78 3.25
N VAL A 72 9.61 -4.50 2.89
CA VAL A 72 9.21 -4.05 1.56
C VAL A 72 10.16 -2.92 1.13
N ASP A 73 10.89 -3.14 0.05
CA ASP A 73 11.73 -2.13 -0.61
C ASP A 73 11.00 -1.54 -1.82
N ASP A 74 11.18 -0.25 -2.07
CA ASP A 74 10.81 0.39 -3.34
C ASP A 74 11.99 0.39 -4.29
N VAL A 75 12.01 -0.58 -5.20
CA VAL A 75 13.11 -0.79 -6.13
C VAL A 75 13.19 0.33 -7.18
N LYS A 76 12.03 0.83 -7.62
CA LYS A 76 11.95 1.88 -8.64
C LYS A 76 12.54 3.19 -8.12
N ASN A 77 12.23 3.55 -6.89
CA ASN A 77 12.71 4.79 -6.28
C ASN A 77 13.97 4.61 -5.42
N LYS A 78 14.43 3.35 -5.24
CA LYS A 78 15.60 2.97 -4.42
C LYS A 78 15.45 3.34 -2.95
N TYR A 79 14.24 3.21 -2.42
CA TYR A 79 13.98 3.34 -0.99
C TYR A 79 13.94 1.96 -0.35
N ILE A 80 14.47 1.87 0.85
CA ILE A 80 14.46 0.66 1.66
C ILE A 80 13.38 0.78 2.74
N ASP A 81 12.83 -0.35 3.18
CA ASP A 81 11.89 -0.44 4.30
C ASP A 81 10.74 0.59 4.22
N VAL A 82 10.05 0.64 3.07
CA VAL A 82 8.94 1.59 2.82
C VAL A 82 7.63 1.20 3.51
N ALA A 83 7.52 -0.04 3.96
CA ALA A 83 6.45 -0.50 4.84
C ALA A 83 6.92 -0.47 6.30
N TYR A 84 5.98 -0.30 7.23
CA TYR A 84 6.28 -0.53 8.64
C TYR A 84 6.67 -2.02 8.83
N PRO A 85 7.76 -2.35 9.55
CA PRO A 85 8.15 -3.73 9.80
C PRO A 85 7.03 -4.51 10.49
N VAL A 86 6.72 -5.69 9.97
CA VAL A 86 5.72 -6.60 10.53
C VAL A 86 6.34 -7.99 10.70
N GLU A 87 5.83 -8.74 11.67
CA GLU A 87 6.25 -10.12 11.93
C GLU A 87 5.07 -11.06 11.70
N THR A 88 5.36 -12.29 11.30
CA THR A 88 4.33 -13.32 11.19
C THR A 88 3.74 -13.69 12.55
N ASP A 89 2.43 -13.89 12.60
CA ASP A 89 1.69 -14.25 13.80
C ASP A 89 1.72 -15.78 14.09
N ASP A 90 0.90 -16.23 15.04
CA ASP A 90 0.80 -17.66 15.43
C ASP A 90 0.37 -18.56 14.26
N ASP A 91 -0.32 -18.00 13.27
CA ASP A 91 -0.77 -18.68 12.05
C ASP A 91 0.25 -18.54 10.90
N GLY A 92 1.41 -17.91 11.17
CA GLY A 92 2.48 -17.73 10.19
C GLY A 92 2.17 -16.64 9.18
N GLU A 93 1.18 -15.78 9.44
CA GLU A 93 0.71 -14.76 8.52
C GLU A 93 1.17 -13.36 8.93
N ALA A 94 1.47 -12.49 7.96
CA ALA A 94 1.79 -11.09 8.18
C ALA A 94 1.16 -10.20 7.11
N TYR A 95 0.71 -9.01 7.52
CA TYR A 95 0.09 -8.03 6.64
C TYR A 95 0.90 -6.73 6.57
N ALA A 96 1.43 -6.42 5.39
CA ALA A 96 2.16 -5.19 5.12
C ALA A 96 1.33 -4.23 4.26
N HIS A 97 1.47 -2.93 4.52
CA HIS A 97 0.86 -1.90 3.69
C HIS A 97 1.78 -0.70 3.51
N VAL A 98 1.65 -0.01 2.36
CA VAL A 98 2.41 1.19 2.00
C VAL A 98 1.44 2.24 1.48
N SER A 99 1.48 3.44 2.07
CA SER A 99 0.70 4.59 1.59
C SER A 99 1.32 5.17 0.33
N LEU A 100 0.51 5.32 -0.71
CA LEU A 100 0.93 5.73 -2.05
C LEU A 100 0.26 7.06 -2.43
N ALA A 101 0.91 8.17 -2.04
CA ALA A 101 0.45 9.50 -2.38
C ALA A 101 0.40 9.70 -3.91
N GLY A 102 -0.78 10.00 -4.44
CA GLY A 102 -1.00 10.24 -5.86
C GLY A 102 -1.04 8.97 -6.73
N CYS A 103 -1.23 7.80 -6.13
CA CYS A 103 -1.41 6.51 -6.84
C CYS A 103 -0.36 6.23 -7.93
N PRO A 104 0.95 6.35 -7.65
CA PRO A 104 1.97 6.00 -8.63
C PRO A 104 1.96 4.51 -8.96
N ASN A 105 2.47 4.16 -10.14
CA ASN A 105 2.89 2.79 -10.41
C ASN A 105 4.03 2.41 -9.44
N VAL A 106 3.90 1.24 -8.81
CA VAL A 106 4.87 0.72 -7.85
C VAL A 106 5.70 -0.42 -8.43
N ASP A 107 6.89 -0.58 -7.90
CA ASP A 107 7.81 -1.69 -8.20
C ASP A 107 8.57 -2.02 -6.91
N PHE A 108 8.02 -2.98 -6.17
CA PHE A 108 8.45 -3.34 -4.83
C PHE A 108 9.18 -4.68 -4.82
N GLU A 109 10.04 -4.85 -3.82
CA GLU A 109 10.62 -6.15 -3.46
C GLU A 109 10.19 -6.49 -2.05
N ILE A 110 9.52 -7.64 -1.89
CA ILE A 110 9.10 -8.19 -0.61
C ILE A 110 10.12 -9.24 -0.21
N TYR A 111 10.61 -9.18 1.02
CA TYR A 111 11.59 -10.11 1.55
C TYR A 111 11.45 -10.30 3.05
N VAL A 112 12.13 -11.32 3.56
CA VAL A 112 12.08 -11.73 4.96
C VAL A 112 13.48 -11.90 5.53
N ASP A 113 13.62 -11.68 6.83
CA ASP A 113 14.79 -12.13 7.55
C ASP A 113 14.70 -13.64 7.81
N VAL A 114 15.84 -14.32 7.74
CA VAL A 114 15.91 -15.76 8.04
C VAL A 114 16.11 -15.92 9.54
N PRO A 115 15.15 -16.50 10.30
CA PRO A 115 15.29 -16.70 11.72
C PRO A 115 16.48 -17.61 12.06
N GLU A 116 17.05 -17.44 13.26
CA GLU A 116 18.14 -18.29 13.72
C GLU A 116 17.72 -19.76 13.73
N GLY A 117 18.59 -20.63 13.20
CA GLY A 117 18.32 -22.06 13.13
C GLY A 117 17.44 -22.48 11.94
N TYR A 118 17.16 -21.58 11.00
CA TYR A 118 16.46 -21.89 9.75
C TYR A 118 17.30 -21.58 8.51
N GLU A 119 16.92 -22.19 7.41
CA GLU A 119 17.37 -21.93 6.05
C GLU A 119 16.14 -21.66 5.18
N LEU A 120 16.20 -20.65 4.30
CA LEU A 120 15.11 -20.36 3.37
C LEU A 120 15.11 -21.37 2.20
N THR A 121 13.95 -21.93 1.86
CA THR A 121 13.78 -22.90 0.76
C THR A 121 13.11 -22.30 -0.47
N THR A 122 12.60 -21.08 -0.36
CA THR A 122 11.90 -20.32 -1.39
C THR A 122 12.74 -19.14 -1.90
N GLN A 123 12.17 -18.34 -2.80
CA GLN A 123 12.87 -17.16 -3.33
C GLN A 123 13.06 -16.10 -2.23
N PRO A 124 14.28 -15.59 -2.00
CA PRO A 124 14.57 -14.65 -0.90
C PRO A 124 13.96 -13.27 -1.09
N ARG A 125 13.69 -12.87 -2.34
CA ARG A 125 13.09 -11.58 -2.68
C ARG A 125 12.09 -11.77 -3.81
N ILE A 126 10.86 -11.30 -3.61
CA ILE A 126 9.78 -11.39 -4.57
C ILE A 126 9.51 -9.99 -5.12
N ARG A 127 9.68 -9.80 -6.43
CA ARG A 127 9.44 -8.51 -7.10
C ARG A 127 7.99 -8.36 -7.53
N VAL A 128 7.41 -7.20 -7.24
CA VAL A 128 6.00 -6.89 -7.46
C VAL A 128 5.88 -5.56 -8.16
N SER A 129 5.37 -5.57 -9.39
CA SER A 129 5.08 -4.34 -10.13
C SER A 129 3.58 -4.20 -10.35
N LYS A 130 2.99 -3.08 -9.92
CA LYS A 130 1.56 -2.79 -10.12
C LYS A 130 1.41 -1.45 -10.84
N ASP A 131 0.71 -1.48 -11.96
CA ASP A 131 0.36 -0.30 -12.73
C ASP A 131 -1.00 0.28 -12.29
N PHE A 132 -1.24 1.54 -12.63
CA PHE A 132 -2.42 2.30 -12.22
C PHE A 132 -3.77 1.66 -12.61
N PHE A 133 -3.81 0.87 -13.68
CA PHE A 133 -5.00 0.11 -14.11
C PHE A 133 -4.96 -1.37 -13.71
N GLY A 134 -3.94 -1.78 -12.96
CA GLY A 134 -3.66 -3.14 -12.56
C GLY A 134 -4.73 -3.69 -11.63
N THR A 135 -5.75 -4.30 -12.25
CA THR A 135 -6.65 -5.35 -11.75
C THR A 135 -7.06 -5.26 -10.28
N LEU A 136 -8.36 -4.98 -10.09
CA LEU A 136 -9.12 -5.13 -8.85
C LEU A 136 -8.63 -6.31 -7.98
N ASP A 137 -8.04 -5.94 -6.83
CA ASP A 137 -8.05 -6.64 -5.55
C ASP A 137 -8.04 -8.18 -5.56
N THR A 138 -7.03 -8.79 -6.17
CA THR A 138 -6.55 -10.06 -5.62
C THR A 138 -5.54 -9.75 -4.54
N GLU A 139 -5.93 -10.03 -3.30
CA GLU A 139 -5.03 -10.16 -2.16
C GLU A 139 -3.83 -11.01 -2.60
N THR A 140 -2.67 -10.36 -2.76
CA THR A 140 -1.47 -11.05 -3.23
C THR A 140 -0.77 -11.61 -2.01
N VAL A 141 -0.66 -12.94 -1.96
CA VAL A 141 0.00 -13.66 -0.88
C VAL A 141 1.41 -14.04 -1.34
N TYR A 142 2.40 -13.70 -0.50
CA TYR A 142 3.82 -14.00 -0.69
C TYR A 142 4.24 -15.14 0.23
N TYR A 143 4.85 -16.15 -0.35
CA TYR A 143 5.12 -17.42 0.33
C TYR A 143 6.61 -17.56 0.62
N PHE A 144 6.97 -17.73 1.89
CA PHE A 144 8.34 -18.01 2.34
C PHE A 144 8.42 -19.31 3.16
N GLY A 145 8.95 -20.36 2.54
CA GLY A 145 9.25 -21.64 3.17
C GLY A 145 10.61 -21.64 3.85
N PHE A 146 10.68 -22.26 5.04
CA PHE A 146 11.89 -22.37 5.84
C PHE A 146 12.10 -23.80 6.33
N VAL A 147 13.33 -24.30 6.27
CA VAL A 147 13.69 -25.59 6.85
C VAL A 147 14.59 -25.39 8.06
N ALA A 148 14.35 -26.13 9.14
CA ALA A 148 15.20 -26.08 10.33
C ALA A 148 16.58 -26.68 10.05
N ASN A 149 17.62 -26.00 10.53
CA ASN A 149 19.00 -26.48 10.52
C ASN A 149 19.11 -27.60 11.56
N GLN A 150 19.48 -28.80 11.10
CA GLN A 150 19.68 -29.98 11.94
C GLN A 150 20.96 -29.88 12.79
#